data_AF-A0A0B4GYP8-F1
#
_entry.id   AF-A0A0B4GYP8-F1
#
_cell.length_a   1.000
_cell.length_b   1.000
_cell.length_c   1.000
_cell.angle_alpha   90.00
_cell.angle_beta   90.00
_cell.angle_gamma   90.00
#
_symmetry.space_group_name_H-M   'P 1'
#
loop_
_entity.id
_entity.type
_entity.pdbx_description
1 polymer ?
#
loop_
_entity_poly.entity_id
_entity_poly.type
_entity_poly.pdbx_seq_one_letter_code
_entity_poly.pdbx_strand_id
1 'polypeptide(L)'
;MKSCTAKEALTVKKLTSEGCNAPIRDKNAAYIRVSDVLGVISGLFIFQRFAFKLWAKQNFWWDDWFALATVICGSPSTIINAYGVGVNGIGQDAWTLSFDQLYNFGKFFYIMEVLYFFEIALVKLSLLLFFLRIFPAPAVRRLLWGTAAFTVVYGIVFVFVGIFTCSPISYFWTKWDQEHSGKCMDINVIAWSNAGIGIAIDVWMLAIPMWQLKGLKMHWKKKISVAAMFMLGTFVTVVSILRLRSLVKFGTDSLNPTWDFFEVGLWSTIEVNVGIWCVCLPSFRLLLVRLFPTLGGSTARSYAGYDSSNNRPSEKNNRSAGLGPSATATSAFNEWQNRSSPVGNQIAYHKSYAVEVSDLDEVALMTLRDHESRTAASSSRGSA
;
A
#
# COMPACT_ATOMS: atom_id res chain seq x y z
N MET A 1 4.55 23.32 -50.29
CA MET A 1 5.67 22.45 -49.92
C MET A 1 5.16 21.03 -49.92
N LYS A 2 5.68 20.18 -50.82
CA LYS A 2 5.28 18.77 -50.92
C LYS A 2 5.59 18.10 -49.57
N SER A 3 4.63 17.34 -49.05
CA SER A 3 4.64 16.73 -47.72
C SER A 3 5.92 15.91 -47.51
N CYS A 4 6.81 16.36 -46.62
CA CYS A 4 7.90 15.50 -46.13
C CYS A 4 7.29 14.32 -45.38
N THR A 5 7.79 13.11 -45.64
CA THR A 5 7.47 11.93 -44.82
C THR A 5 8.05 12.10 -43.41
N ALA A 6 7.49 11.40 -42.42
CA ALA A 6 7.99 11.48 -41.05
C ALA A 6 9.47 11.05 -40.93
N LYS A 7 9.88 10.05 -41.73
CA LYS A 7 11.27 9.57 -41.81
C LYS A 7 12.20 10.64 -42.40
N GLU A 8 11.80 11.30 -43.47
CA GLU A 8 12.56 12.42 -44.06
C GLU A 8 12.67 13.60 -43.08
N ALA A 9 11.58 13.95 -42.38
CA ALA A 9 11.59 15.01 -41.38
C ALA A 9 12.57 14.73 -40.23
N LEU A 10 12.59 13.50 -39.71
CA LEU A 10 13.55 13.08 -38.69
C LEU A 10 15.00 13.09 -39.22
N THR A 11 15.21 12.69 -40.47
CA THR A 11 16.54 12.66 -41.10
C THR A 11 17.08 14.08 -41.31
N VAL A 12 16.24 14.99 -41.81
CA VAL A 12 16.58 16.42 -41.95
C VAL A 12 16.84 17.05 -40.58
N LYS A 13 16.04 16.72 -39.56
CA LYS A 13 16.26 17.20 -38.19
C LYS A 13 17.60 16.72 -37.64
N LYS A 14 17.98 15.46 -37.89
CA LYS A 14 19.29 14.91 -37.51
C LYS A 14 20.43 15.67 -38.19
N LEU A 15 20.41 15.78 -39.51
CA LEU A 15 21.45 16.48 -40.29
C LEU A 15 21.58 17.96 -39.88
N THR A 16 20.44 18.64 -39.67
CA THR A 16 20.44 20.05 -39.24
C THR A 16 21.01 20.20 -37.82
N SER A 17 20.63 19.30 -36.90
CA SER A 17 21.11 19.33 -35.52
C SER A 17 22.61 19.03 -35.42
N GLU A 18 23.10 18.07 -36.21
CA GLU A 18 24.53 17.77 -36.34
C GLU A 18 25.29 18.95 -36.96
N GLY A 19 24.76 19.57 -38.01
CA GLY A 19 25.34 20.76 -38.64
C GLY A 19 25.40 21.98 -37.72
N CYS A 20 24.44 22.12 -36.80
CA CYS A 20 24.41 23.19 -35.80
C CYS A 20 25.18 22.85 -34.51
N ASN A 21 25.86 21.70 -34.43
CA ASN A 21 26.51 21.20 -33.21
C ASN A 21 25.57 21.23 -31.98
N ALA A 22 24.30 20.88 -32.17
CA ALA A 22 23.35 20.80 -31.06
C ALA A 22 23.80 19.71 -30.07
N PRO A 23 23.71 19.94 -28.75
CA PRO A 23 24.16 18.96 -27.78
C PRO A 23 23.27 17.70 -27.84
N ILE A 24 23.90 16.53 -27.98
CA ILE A 24 23.21 15.24 -27.87
C ILE A 24 22.85 15.03 -26.40
N ARG A 25 21.56 14.99 -26.10
CA ARG A 25 21.06 14.84 -24.73
C ARG A 25 20.73 13.38 -24.47
N ASP A 26 21.29 12.83 -23.39
CA ASP A 26 21.04 11.46 -22.96
C ASP A 26 20.85 11.38 -21.45
N LYS A 27 19.68 10.91 -21.02
CA LYS A 27 19.33 10.64 -19.60
C LYS A 27 18.99 9.18 -19.33
N ASN A 28 19.17 8.31 -20.32
CA ASN A 28 18.76 6.92 -20.29
C ASN A 28 19.37 6.14 -19.12
N ALA A 29 20.70 6.27 -18.92
CA ALA A 29 21.39 5.59 -17.82
C ALA A 29 20.92 6.03 -16.42
N ALA A 30 20.38 7.24 -16.28
CA ALA A 30 19.76 7.67 -15.02
C ALA A 30 18.40 6.99 -14.82
N TYR A 31 17.59 6.88 -15.89
CA TYR A 31 16.31 6.19 -15.85
C TYR A 31 16.44 4.72 -15.42
N ILE A 32 17.33 3.98 -16.09
CA ILE A 32 17.54 2.55 -15.82
C ILE A 32 17.99 2.34 -14.37
N ARG A 33 19.01 3.08 -13.92
CA ARG A 33 19.52 2.96 -12.55
C ARG A 33 18.45 3.23 -11.50
N VAL A 34 17.62 4.26 -11.69
CA VAL A 34 16.54 4.57 -10.74
C VAL A 34 15.48 3.48 -10.76
N SER A 35 15.07 3.01 -11.94
CA SER A 35 14.08 1.94 -12.07
C SER A 35 14.53 0.64 -11.41
N ASP A 36 15.77 0.21 -11.64
CA ASP A 36 16.30 -1.03 -11.10
C ASP A 36 16.47 -0.95 -9.58
N VAL A 37 17.01 0.16 -9.06
CA VAL A 37 17.17 0.36 -7.62
C VAL A 37 15.81 0.34 -6.92
N LEU A 38 14.82 1.05 -7.45
CA LEU A 38 13.47 1.06 -6.87
C LEU A 38 12.82 -0.33 -6.91
N GLY A 39 12.94 -1.04 -8.03
CA GLY A 39 12.42 -2.39 -8.19
C GLY A 39 13.03 -3.39 -7.22
N VAL A 40 14.36 -3.36 -7.05
CA VAL A 40 15.08 -4.21 -6.08
C VAL A 40 14.62 -3.91 -4.66
N ILE A 41 14.52 -2.62 -4.28
CA ILE A 41 14.05 -2.22 -2.95
C ILE A 41 12.63 -2.75 -2.71
N SER A 42 11.71 -2.58 -3.67
CA SER A 42 10.34 -3.10 -3.55
C SER A 42 10.30 -4.63 -3.40
N GLY A 43 11.15 -5.35 -4.14
CA GLY A 43 11.32 -6.80 -3.98
C GLY A 43 11.77 -7.17 -2.56
N LEU A 44 12.74 -6.44 -2.00
CA LEU A 44 13.20 -6.64 -0.63
C LEU A 44 12.11 -6.34 0.41
N PHE A 45 11.29 -5.31 0.22
CA PHE A 45 10.16 -5.00 1.11
C PHE A 45 9.11 -6.11 1.12
N ILE A 46 8.77 -6.67 -0.04
CA ILE A 46 7.84 -7.81 -0.12
C ILE A 46 8.47 -9.06 0.49
N PHE A 47 9.72 -9.37 0.17
CA PHE A 47 10.41 -10.50 0.78
C PHE A 47 10.43 -10.37 2.32
N GLN A 48 10.78 -9.20 2.84
CA GLN A 48 10.75 -8.89 4.26
C GLN A 48 9.35 -9.11 4.85
N ARG A 49 8.30 -8.63 4.17
CA ARG A 49 6.91 -8.77 4.61
C ARG A 49 6.50 -10.24 4.76
N PHE A 50 6.79 -11.07 3.76
CA PHE A 50 6.46 -12.50 3.79
C PHE A 50 7.32 -13.27 4.79
N ALA A 51 8.63 -13.02 4.81
CA ALA A 51 9.56 -13.64 5.77
C ALA A 51 9.14 -13.33 7.22
N PHE A 52 8.77 -12.08 7.50
CA PHE A 52 8.29 -11.69 8.83
C PHE A 52 7.00 -12.41 9.21
N LYS A 53 6.02 -12.49 8.30
CA LYS A 53 4.75 -13.19 8.58
C LYS A 53 4.94 -14.68 8.81
N LEU A 54 5.81 -15.32 8.03
CA LEU A 54 6.14 -16.73 8.19
C LEU A 54 6.84 -16.99 9.53
N TRP A 55 7.82 -16.15 9.88
CA TRP A 55 8.53 -16.24 11.16
C TRP A 55 7.62 -15.97 12.37
N ALA A 56 6.74 -14.97 12.26
CA ALA A 56 5.79 -14.60 13.31
C ALA A 56 4.53 -15.48 13.33
N LYS A 57 4.44 -16.52 12.47
CA LYS A 57 3.28 -17.41 12.30
C LYS A 57 1.96 -16.65 12.15
N GLN A 58 1.97 -15.55 11.40
CA GLN A 58 0.78 -14.75 11.14
C GLN A 58 0.04 -15.28 9.91
N ASN A 59 -1.29 -15.28 9.97
CA ASN A 59 -2.12 -15.64 8.84
C ASN A 59 -1.94 -14.66 7.68
N PHE A 60 -1.79 -15.24 6.47
CA PHE A 60 -1.81 -14.49 5.21
C PHE A 60 -3.23 -14.02 4.91
N TRP A 61 -3.34 -12.80 4.41
CA TRP A 61 -4.60 -12.19 4.02
C TRP A 61 -4.54 -11.75 2.56
N TRP A 62 -5.70 -11.42 1.98
CA TRP A 62 -5.80 -11.00 0.58
C TRP A 62 -4.84 -9.85 0.24
N ASP A 63 -4.59 -8.92 1.16
CA ASP A 63 -3.65 -7.81 0.93
C ASP A 63 -2.22 -8.28 0.60
N ASP A 64 -1.75 -9.38 1.21
CA ASP A 64 -0.44 -9.97 0.92
C ASP A 64 -0.36 -10.52 -0.50
N TRP A 65 -1.42 -11.20 -0.95
CA TRP A 65 -1.48 -11.79 -2.29
C TRP A 65 -1.53 -10.72 -3.37
N PHE A 66 -2.30 -9.64 -3.17
CA PHE A 66 -2.32 -8.51 -4.09
C PHE A 66 -0.98 -7.76 -4.13
N ALA A 67 -0.30 -7.63 -2.99
CA ALA A 67 1.04 -7.04 -2.93
C ALA A 67 2.08 -7.89 -3.67
N LEU A 68 2.03 -9.21 -3.49
CA LEU A 68 2.87 -10.17 -4.22
C LEU A 68 2.58 -10.15 -5.72
N ALA A 69 1.30 -10.16 -6.11
CA ALA A 69 0.87 -10.09 -7.49
C ALA A 69 1.38 -8.81 -8.17
N THR A 70 1.40 -7.68 -7.44
CA THR A 70 1.97 -6.42 -7.94
C THR A 70 3.45 -6.58 -8.28
N VAL A 71 4.28 -7.15 -7.40
CA VAL A 71 5.72 -7.32 -7.68
C VAL A 71 5.98 -8.34 -8.78
N ILE A 72 5.20 -9.43 -8.83
CA ILE A 72 5.31 -10.41 -9.92
C ILE A 72 4.99 -9.73 -11.25
N CYS A 73 3.91 -8.96 -11.32
CA CYS A 73 3.54 -8.20 -12.52
C CYS A 73 4.49 -7.03 -12.83
N GLY A 74 5.14 -6.46 -11.83
CA GLY A 74 6.14 -5.41 -11.98
C GLY A 74 7.51 -5.91 -12.44
N SER A 75 7.79 -7.22 -12.30
CA SER A 75 9.07 -7.78 -12.75
C SER A 75 9.29 -7.66 -14.26
N PRO A 76 8.33 -7.97 -15.16
CA PRO A 76 8.44 -7.61 -16.57
C PRO A 76 8.66 -6.10 -16.79
N SER A 77 7.98 -5.24 -16.04
CA SER A 77 8.10 -3.78 -16.17
C SER A 77 9.53 -3.31 -15.90
N THR A 78 10.20 -3.84 -14.87
CA THR A 78 11.62 -3.54 -14.61
C THR A 78 12.55 -4.00 -15.73
N ILE A 79 12.32 -5.21 -16.28
CA ILE A 79 13.12 -5.75 -17.38
C ILE A 79 12.91 -4.91 -18.65
N ILE A 80 11.67 -4.54 -18.96
CA ILE A 80 11.32 -3.72 -20.12
C ILE A 80 11.90 -2.31 -19.98
N ASN A 81 11.93 -1.73 -18.77
CA ASN A 81 12.58 -0.43 -18.55
C ASN A 81 14.07 -0.45 -18.92
N ALA A 82 14.80 -1.49 -18.50
CA ALA A 82 16.23 -1.62 -18.78
C ALA A 82 16.53 -2.05 -20.23
N TYR A 83 15.90 -3.12 -20.70
CA TYR A 83 16.23 -3.79 -21.96
C TYR A 83 15.24 -3.53 -23.10
N GLY A 84 14.10 -2.90 -22.82
CA GLY A 84 13.11 -2.49 -23.81
C GLY A 84 13.22 -1.00 -24.09
N VAL A 85 12.67 -0.15 -23.23
CA VAL A 85 12.62 1.29 -23.45
C VAL A 85 14.00 1.95 -23.30
N GLY A 86 14.83 1.41 -22.39
CA GLY A 86 16.22 1.81 -22.21
C GLY A 86 17.02 1.71 -23.51
N VAL A 87 17.21 0.50 -24.05
CA VAL A 87 18.00 0.31 -25.28
C VAL A 87 17.40 1.00 -26.53
N ASN A 88 16.12 1.33 -26.50
CA ASN A 88 15.40 1.98 -27.59
C ASN A 88 15.23 3.50 -27.40
N GLY A 89 16.01 4.11 -26.49
CA GLY A 89 16.22 5.57 -26.51
C GLY A 89 15.32 6.40 -25.60
N ILE A 90 14.81 5.85 -24.50
CA ILE A 90 14.14 6.67 -23.49
C ILE A 90 15.06 7.77 -22.95
N GLY A 91 14.58 9.01 -22.92
CA GLY A 91 15.39 10.14 -22.48
C GLY A 91 16.51 10.49 -23.47
N GLN A 92 16.38 10.08 -24.73
CA GLN A 92 17.19 10.53 -25.86
C GLN A 92 16.29 11.23 -26.87
N ASP A 93 16.87 12.11 -27.68
CA ASP A 93 16.16 12.82 -28.72
C ASP A 93 15.73 11.88 -29.87
N ALA A 94 14.46 11.95 -30.30
CA ALA A 94 13.93 11.00 -31.29
C ALA A 94 14.71 10.99 -32.63
N TRP A 95 15.35 12.10 -32.98
CA TRP A 95 16.15 12.24 -34.20
C TRP A 95 17.52 11.56 -34.12
N THR A 96 18.01 11.19 -32.92
CA THR A 96 19.27 10.44 -32.77
C THR A 96 19.08 8.93 -32.96
N LEU A 97 17.84 8.45 -32.92
CA LEU A 97 17.49 7.04 -32.92
C LEU A 97 17.31 6.49 -34.34
N SER A 98 17.54 5.18 -34.51
CA SER A 98 17.16 4.48 -35.73
C SER A 98 15.65 4.28 -35.81
N PHE A 99 15.13 4.08 -37.02
CA PHE A 99 13.70 3.81 -37.22
C PHE A 99 13.23 2.53 -36.52
N ASP A 100 14.08 1.50 -36.46
CA ASP A 100 13.78 0.27 -35.71
C ASP A 100 13.73 0.51 -34.20
N GLN A 101 14.61 1.36 -33.67
CA GLN A 101 14.57 1.76 -32.27
C GLN A 101 13.28 2.51 -31.95
N LEU A 102 12.84 3.42 -32.83
CA LEU A 102 11.61 4.18 -32.61
C LEU A 102 10.36 3.29 -32.66
N TYR A 103 10.32 2.31 -33.57
CA TYR A 103 9.28 1.29 -33.62
C TYR A 103 9.24 0.46 -32.32
N ASN A 104 10.39 -0.04 -31.88
CA ASN A 104 10.48 -0.85 -30.66
C ASN A 104 10.17 -0.02 -29.40
N PHE A 105 10.59 1.24 -29.35
CA PHE A 105 10.24 2.17 -28.28
C PHE A 105 8.72 2.29 -28.14
N GLY A 106 8.00 2.57 -29.24
CA GLY A 106 6.54 2.67 -29.22
C GLY A 106 5.85 1.36 -28.78
N LYS A 107 6.39 0.21 -29.19
CA LYS A 107 5.87 -1.11 -28.79
C LYS A 107 6.06 -1.39 -27.31
N PHE A 108 7.25 -1.12 -26.75
CA PHE A 108 7.50 -1.30 -25.32
C PHE A 108 6.78 -0.27 -24.46
N PHE A 109 6.66 0.97 -24.94
CA PHE A 109 5.84 2.01 -24.31
C PHE A 109 4.39 1.53 -24.12
N TYR A 110 3.78 0.98 -25.18
CA TYR A 110 2.43 0.43 -25.12
C TYR A 110 2.28 -0.66 -24.06
N ILE A 111 3.23 -1.61 -24.02
CA ILE A 111 3.22 -2.68 -23.01
C ILE A 111 3.33 -2.11 -21.60
N MET A 112 4.25 -1.15 -21.39
CA MET A 112 4.46 -0.49 -20.10
C MET A 112 3.23 0.29 -19.63
N GLU A 113 2.51 0.95 -20.54
CA GLU A 113 1.28 1.68 -20.22
C GLU A 113 0.20 0.74 -19.67
N VAL A 114 -0.03 -0.40 -20.33
CA VAL A 114 -1.01 -1.40 -19.90
C VAL A 114 -0.61 -2.04 -18.56
N LEU A 115 0.68 -2.40 -18.40
CA LEU A 115 1.19 -2.95 -17.14
C LEU A 115 1.03 -1.93 -16.00
N TYR A 116 1.32 -0.66 -16.26
CA TYR A 116 1.15 0.40 -15.28
C TYR A 116 -0.30 0.51 -14.76
N PHE A 117 -1.31 0.49 -15.65
CA PHE A 117 -2.73 0.57 -15.22
C PHE A 117 -3.11 -0.63 -14.35
N PHE A 118 -2.58 -1.80 -14.65
CA PHE A 118 -2.83 -2.99 -13.87
C PHE A 118 -2.12 -2.93 -12.50
N GLU A 119 -0.84 -2.58 -12.48
CA GLU A 119 -0.03 -2.46 -11.26
C GLU A 119 -0.62 -1.44 -10.27
N ILE A 120 -0.99 -0.25 -10.74
CA ILE A 120 -1.53 0.79 -9.86
C ILE A 120 -2.87 0.37 -9.24
N ALA A 121 -3.70 -0.36 -9.99
CA ALA A 121 -4.95 -0.90 -9.47
C ALA A 121 -4.71 -1.96 -8.39
N LEU A 122 -3.75 -2.87 -8.59
CA LEU A 122 -3.37 -3.89 -7.60
C LEU A 122 -2.80 -3.28 -6.31
N VAL A 123 -1.93 -2.27 -6.43
CA VAL A 123 -1.36 -1.55 -5.28
C VAL A 123 -2.47 -0.90 -4.45
N LYS A 124 -3.36 -0.14 -5.09
CA LYS A 124 -4.47 0.53 -4.40
C LYS A 124 -5.41 -0.47 -3.75
N LEU A 125 -5.69 -1.59 -4.42
CA LEU A 125 -6.52 -2.66 -3.87
C LEU A 125 -5.85 -3.34 -2.67
N SER A 126 -4.54 -3.62 -2.73
CA SER A 126 -3.79 -4.15 -1.59
C SER A 126 -3.86 -3.19 -0.38
N LEU A 127 -3.70 -1.88 -0.61
CA LEU A 127 -3.81 -0.88 0.46
C LEU A 127 -5.23 -0.79 1.05
N LEU A 128 -6.27 -0.87 0.22
CA LEU A 128 -7.67 -0.87 0.68
C LEU A 128 -8.01 -2.12 1.51
N LEU A 129 -7.56 -3.30 1.06
CA LEU A 129 -7.70 -4.55 1.82
C LEU A 129 -6.94 -4.49 3.15
N PHE A 130 -5.78 -3.85 3.15
CA PHE A 130 -5.03 -3.58 4.37
C PHE A 130 -5.80 -2.66 5.32
N PHE A 131 -6.42 -1.59 4.83
CA PHE A 131 -7.27 -0.72 5.65
C PHE A 131 -8.49 -1.45 6.22
N LEU A 132 -9.11 -2.36 5.45
CA LEU A 132 -10.21 -3.20 5.95
C LEU A 132 -9.82 -4.07 7.14
N ARG A 133 -8.54 -4.46 7.23
CA ARG A 133 -7.99 -5.22 8.36
C ARG A 133 -7.73 -4.35 9.58
N ILE A 134 -7.29 -3.09 9.40
CA ILE A 134 -6.99 -2.19 10.52
C ILE A 134 -8.25 -1.64 11.17
N PHE A 135 -9.23 -1.21 10.37
CA PHE A 135 -10.36 -0.43 10.87
C PHE A 135 -11.58 -1.34 11.10
N PRO A 136 -11.95 -1.63 12.37
CA PRO A 136 -13.07 -2.51 12.65
C PRO A 136 -14.44 -1.84 12.47
N ALA A 137 -14.49 -0.50 12.41
CA ALA A 137 -15.74 0.26 12.41
C ALA A 137 -16.63 -0.07 11.18
N PRO A 138 -17.91 -0.44 11.37
CA PRO A 138 -18.75 -0.97 10.30
C PRO A 138 -19.09 0.05 9.20
N ALA A 139 -19.19 1.34 9.55
CA ALA A 139 -19.39 2.41 8.57
C ALA A 139 -18.16 2.57 7.65
N VAL A 140 -16.96 2.59 8.24
CA VAL A 140 -15.69 2.67 7.51
C VAL A 140 -15.48 1.45 6.63
N ARG A 141 -15.79 0.25 7.13
CA ARG A 141 -15.67 -0.99 6.34
C ARG A 141 -16.59 -0.98 5.11
N ARG A 142 -17.82 -0.46 5.22
CA ARG A 142 -18.71 -0.29 4.05
C ARG A 142 -18.13 0.66 3.01
N LEU A 143 -17.59 1.80 3.44
CA LEU A 143 -16.92 2.75 2.54
C LEU A 143 -15.69 2.15 1.87
N LEU A 144 -14.87 1.41 2.61
CA LEU A 144 -13.68 0.74 2.08
C LEU A 144 -14.02 -0.35 1.07
N TRP A 145 -15.05 -1.16 1.31
CA TRP A 145 -15.54 -2.13 0.32
C TRP A 145 -16.10 -1.47 -0.94
N GLY A 146 -16.87 -0.39 -0.78
CA GLY A 146 -17.35 0.41 -1.92
C GLY A 146 -16.19 1.00 -2.74
N THR A 147 -15.16 1.51 -2.05
CA THR A 147 -13.96 2.05 -2.70
C THR A 147 -13.16 0.94 -3.39
N ALA A 148 -13.04 -0.25 -2.79
CA ALA A 148 -12.38 -1.39 -3.41
C ALA A 148 -13.09 -1.84 -4.68
N ALA A 149 -14.43 -1.92 -4.65
CA ALA A 149 -15.22 -2.23 -5.84
C ALA A 149 -15.03 -1.18 -6.94
N PHE A 150 -15.04 0.11 -6.58
CA PHE A 150 -14.77 1.20 -7.52
C PHE A 150 -13.35 1.09 -8.13
N THR A 151 -12.32 0.84 -7.31
CA THR A 151 -10.94 0.67 -7.77
C THR A 151 -10.77 -0.52 -8.71
N VAL A 152 -11.49 -1.62 -8.49
CA VAL A 152 -11.51 -2.77 -9.40
C VAL A 152 -12.11 -2.38 -10.74
N VAL A 153 -13.29 -1.73 -10.74
CA VAL A 153 -13.93 -1.27 -11.99
C VAL A 153 -13.04 -0.28 -12.72
N TYR A 154 -12.48 0.69 -12.00
CA TYR A 154 -11.51 1.65 -12.52
C TYR A 154 -10.32 0.95 -13.20
N GLY A 155 -9.67 0.01 -12.52
CA GLY A 155 -8.52 -0.72 -13.05
C GLY A 155 -8.87 -1.54 -14.30
N ILE A 156 -9.99 -2.27 -14.26
CA ILE A 156 -10.48 -3.03 -15.42
C ILE A 156 -10.71 -2.08 -16.60
N VAL A 157 -11.49 -1.02 -16.42
CA VAL A 157 -11.82 -0.08 -17.50
C VAL A 157 -10.55 0.49 -18.13
N PHE A 158 -9.60 0.99 -17.33
CA PHE A 158 -8.37 1.58 -17.89
C PHE A 158 -7.44 0.55 -18.53
N VAL A 159 -7.36 -0.68 -18.02
CA VAL A 159 -6.61 -1.76 -18.70
C VAL A 159 -7.23 -2.09 -20.06
N PHE A 160 -8.55 -2.23 -20.15
CA PHE A 160 -9.23 -2.50 -21.42
C PHE A 160 -9.12 -1.32 -22.39
N VAL A 161 -9.30 -0.08 -21.91
CA VAL A 161 -9.10 1.13 -22.72
C VAL A 161 -7.65 1.19 -23.21
N GLY A 162 -6.67 0.94 -22.35
CA GLY A 162 -5.25 0.89 -22.71
C GLY A 162 -4.99 -0.12 -23.84
N ILE A 163 -5.46 -1.36 -23.69
CA ILE A 163 -5.29 -2.42 -24.69
C ILE A 163 -5.95 -2.06 -26.04
N PHE A 164 -7.15 -1.49 -25.99
CA PHE A 164 -7.94 -1.17 -27.18
C PHE A 164 -7.88 0.31 -27.58
N THR A 165 -6.80 1.02 -27.19
CA THR A 165 -6.63 2.45 -27.48
C THR A 165 -6.61 2.75 -28.99
N CYS A 166 -6.09 1.83 -29.80
CA CYS A 166 -5.98 1.97 -31.25
C CYS A 166 -6.63 0.81 -32.01
N SER A 167 -7.15 1.12 -33.20
CA SER A 167 -7.67 0.16 -34.16
C SER A 167 -7.00 0.35 -35.53
N PRO A 168 -6.20 -0.63 -36.02
CA PRO A 168 -5.76 -1.85 -35.31
C PRO A 168 -4.81 -1.53 -34.14
N ILE A 169 -4.65 -2.46 -33.17
CA ILE A 169 -3.77 -2.27 -32.00
C ILE A 169 -2.33 -1.95 -32.41
N SER A 170 -1.85 -2.56 -33.49
CA SER A 170 -0.53 -2.29 -34.05
C SER A 170 -0.32 -0.83 -34.47
N TYR A 171 -1.39 -0.10 -34.72
CA TYR A 171 -1.32 1.31 -35.06
C TYR A 171 -0.72 2.16 -33.95
N PHE A 172 -0.77 1.73 -32.68
CA PHE A 172 -0.17 2.47 -31.57
C PHE A 172 1.33 2.71 -31.81
N TRP A 173 2.07 1.68 -32.22
CA TRP A 173 3.52 1.75 -32.40
C TRP A 173 3.95 1.91 -33.88
N THR A 174 3.02 1.88 -34.84
CA THR A 174 3.31 2.23 -36.24
C THR A 174 2.90 3.64 -36.62
N LYS A 175 2.03 4.31 -35.84
CA LYS A 175 1.55 5.68 -36.14
C LYS A 175 2.67 6.71 -36.37
N TRP A 176 3.85 6.51 -35.79
CA TRP A 176 4.96 7.48 -35.86
C TRP A 176 5.47 7.68 -37.30
N ASP A 177 5.40 6.68 -38.17
CA ASP A 177 5.92 6.76 -39.55
C ASP A 177 4.95 7.45 -40.52
N GLN A 178 3.68 7.59 -40.13
CA GLN A 178 2.58 8.10 -40.96
C GLN A 178 2.35 7.32 -42.27
N GLU A 179 2.93 6.13 -42.42
CA GLU A 179 2.76 5.25 -43.58
C GLU A 179 1.57 4.30 -43.39
N HIS A 180 1.17 4.08 -42.13
CA HIS A 180 0.07 3.20 -41.76
C HIS A 180 -1.23 3.97 -41.56
N SER A 181 -2.36 3.34 -41.92
CA SER A 181 -3.69 3.87 -41.65
C SER A 181 -4.30 3.20 -40.42
N GLY A 182 -4.92 4.00 -39.56
CA GLY A 182 -5.57 3.54 -38.34
C GLY A 182 -6.17 4.71 -37.59
N LYS A 183 -6.91 4.40 -36.51
CA LYS A 183 -7.45 5.41 -35.60
C LYS A 183 -7.10 5.04 -34.18
N CYS A 184 -6.64 6.02 -33.41
CA CYS A 184 -6.46 5.90 -31.97
C CYS A 184 -7.41 6.86 -31.28
N MET A 185 -7.86 6.47 -30.09
CA MET A 185 -8.42 7.40 -29.12
C MET A 185 -7.36 8.44 -28.71
N ASP A 186 -7.82 9.55 -28.14
CA ASP A 186 -6.90 10.56 -27.62
C ASP A 186 -6.17 10.02 -26.37
N ILE A 187 -4.92 9.60 -26.59
CA ILE A 187 -4.04 9.00 -25.58
C ILE A 187 -3.82 9.98 -24.41
N ASN A 188 -3.74 11.28 -24.69
CA ASN A 188 -3.55 12.28 -23.65
C ASN A 188 -4.80 12.38 -22.77
N VAL A 189 -5.99 12.37 -23.37
CA VAL A 189 -7.26 12.39 -22.62
C VAL A 189 -7.39 11.14 -21.75
N ILE A 190 -7.04 9.96 -22.27
CA ILE A 190 -7.04 8.71 -21.49
C ILE A 190 -6.07 8.83 -20.30
N ALA A 191 -4.83 9.25 -20.55
CA ALA A 191 -3.79 9.34 -19.52
C ALA A 191 -4.13 10.40 -18.45
N TRP A 192 -4.65 11.57 -18.84
CA TRP A 192 -5.07 12.62 -17.91
C TRP A 192 -6.28 12.19 -17.09
N SER A 193 -7.23 11.48 -17.69
CA SER A 193 -8.40 10.94 -16.99
C SER A 193 -7.98 9.90 -15.96
N ASN A 194 -7.10 8.96 -16.34
CA ASN A 194 -6.55 7.97 -15.41
C ASN A 194 -5.82 8.64 -14.25
N ALA A 195 -4.93 9.60 -14.53
CA ALA A 195 -4.17 10.30 -13.50
C ALA A 195 -5.07 11.13 -12.58
N GLY A 196 -6.07 11.85 -13.12
CA GLY A 196 -7.02 12.64 -12.33
C GLY A 196 -7.89 11.77 -11.41
N ILE A 197 -8.50 10.71 -11.95
CA ILE A 197 -9.30 9.77 -11.14
C ILE A 197 -8.40 9.05 -10.12
N GLY A 198 -7.19 8.67 -10.52
CA GLY A 198 -6.18 8.09 -9.64
C GLY A 198 -5.90 8.94 -8.41
N ILE A 199 -5.61 10.24 -8.60
CA ILE A 199 -5.38 11.20 -7.52
C ILE A 199 -6.63 11.33 -6.63
N ALA A 200 -7.83 11.38 -7.23
CA ALA A 200 -9.07 11.46 -6.47
C ALA A 200 -9.25 10.25 -5.55
N ILE A 201 -8.93 9.04 -6.04
CA ILE A 201 -8.93 7.81 -5.24
C ILE A 201 -7.90 7.91 -4.10
N ASP A 202 -6.70 8.43 -4.35
CA ASP A 202 -5.65 8.54 -3.32
C ASP A 202 -6.05 9.51 -2.20
N VAL A 203 -6.56 10.69 -2.56
CA VAL A 203 -7.09 11.67 -1.60
C VAL A 203 -8.25 11.08 -0.80
N TRP A 204 -9.16 10.36 -1.46
CA TRP A 204 -10.27 9.70 -0.80
C TRP A 204 -9.80 8.62 0.18
N MET A 205 -8.84 7.79 -0.22
CA MET A 205 -8.23 6.76 0.61
C MET A 205 -7.49 7.33 1.82
N LEU A 206 -6.91 8.53 1.71
CA LEU A 206 -6.34 9.28 2.83
C LEU A 206 -7.40 9.87 3.76
N ALA A 207 -8.54 10.32 3.23
CA ALA A 207 -9.59 10.95 4.01
C ALA A 207 -10.31 9.97 4.95
N ILE A 208 -10.55 8.74 4.50
CA ILE A 208 -11.23 7.69 5.28
C ILE A 208 -10.61 7.47 6.68
N PRO A 209 -9.30 7.14 6.81
CA PRO A 209 -8.68 6.91 8.11
C PRO A 209 -8.58 8.19 8.95
N MET A 210 -8.37 9.36 8.32
CA MET A 210 -8.30 10.64 9.04
C MET A 210 -9.59 10.98 9.78
N TRP A 211 -10.75 10.73 9.17
CA TRP A 211 -12.03 10.98 9.80
C TRP A 211 -12.21 10.11 11.05
N GLN A 212 -11.81 8.84 10.97
CA GLN A 212 -11.89 7.90 12.10
C GLN A 212 -10.92 8.28 13.25
N LEU A 213 -9.75 8.83 12.93
CA LEU A 213 -8.71 9.14 13.93
C LEU A 213 -9.07 10.33 14.82
N LYS A 214 -9.93 11.25 14.37
CA LYS A 214 -10.34 12.41 15.17
C LYS A 214 -11.09 12.02 16.45
N GLY A 215 -11.72 10.84 16.48
CA GLY A 215 -12.50 10.36 17.62
C GLY A 215 -11.80 9.35 18.54
N LEU A 216 -10.60 8.87 18.20
CA LEU A 216 -9.99 7.71 18.86
C LEU A 216 -8.81 8.11 19.77
N LYS A 217 -8.99 7.94 21.10
CA LYS A 217 -7.91 8.07 22.09
C LYS A 217 -6.95 6.87 22.01
N MET A 218 -6.08 6.85 20.99
CA MET A 218 -5.06 5.80 20.84
C MET A 218 -3.79 6.09 21.65
N HIS A 219 -3.25 5.04 22.27
CA HIS A 219 -1.92 5.06 22.87
C HIS A 219 -0.84 5.50 21.84
N TRP A 220 0.12 6.31 22.27
CA TRP A 220 1.09 7.02 21.40
C TRP A 220 1.82 6.11 20.40
N LYS A 221 2.11 4.86 20.78
CA LYS A 221 2.75 3.86 19.91
C LYS A 221 1.88 3.52 18.68
N LYS A 222 0.56 3.35 18.83
CA LYS A 222 -0.35 3.10 17.69
C LYS A 222 -0.49 4.35 16.83
N LYS A 223 -0.48 5.53 17.46
CA LYS A 223 -0.51 6.84 16.78
C LYS A 223 0.67 7.04 15.81
N ILE A 224 1.88 6.64 16.18
CA ILE A 224 3.06 6.71 15.30
C ILE A 224 2.86 5.87 14.02
N SER A 225 2.31 4.66 14.14
CA SER A 225 2.05 3.80 12.98
C SER A 225 1.10 4.42 12.00
N VAL A 226 0.00 4.96 12.53
CA VAL A 226 -1.04 5.55 11.70
C VAL A 226 -0.52 6.85 11.09
N ALA A 227 0.28 7.62 11.82
CA ALA A 227 0.96 8.79 11.29
C ALA A 227 1.94 8.43 10.15
N ALA A 228 2.75 7.38 10.30
CA ALA A 228 3.67 6.92 9.25
C ALA A 228 2.93 6.50 7.97
N MET A 229 1.82 5.78 8.12
CA MET A 229 0.97 5.41 6.98
C MET A 229 0.34 6.63 6.30
N PHE A 230 -0.09 7.62 7.09
CA PHE A 230 -0.66 8.86 6.56
C PHE A 230 0.38 9.70 5.81
N MET A 231 1.60 9.82 6.36
CA MET A 231 2.71 10.50 5.69
C MET A 231 3.02 9.86 4.35
N LEU A 232 3.10 8.53 4.31
CA LEU A 232 3.40 7.83 3.05
C LEU A 232 2.25 7.88 2.05
N GLY A 233 0.99 7.79 2.48
CA GLY A 233 -0.14 8.00 1.57
C GLY A 233 -0.18 9.43 1.02
N THR A 234 0.16 10.43 1.84
CA THR A 234 0.28 11.83 1.38
C THR A 234 1.40 11.96 0.35
N PHE A 235 2.55 11.31 0.61
CA PHE A 235 3.67 11.29 -0.32
C PHE A 235 3.31 10.61 -1.65
N VAL A 236 2.60 9.48 -1.64
CA VAL A 236 2.07 8.84 -2.86
C VAL A 236 1.17 9.80 -3.64
N THR A 237 0.26 10.50 -2.95
CA THR A 237 -0.63 11.49 -3.60
C THR A 237 0.16 12.62 -4.27
N VAL A 238 1.23 13.12 -3.63
CA VAL A 238 2.11 14.14 -4.23
C VAL A 238 2.81 13.60 -5.47
N VAL A 239 3.31 12.36 -5.43
CA VAL A 239 3.92 11.69 -6.58
C VAL A 239 2.92 11.58 -7.74
N SER A 240 1.66 11.20 -7.46
CA SER A 240 0.60 11.14 -8.48
C SER A 240 0.31 12.51 -9.12
N ILE A 241 0.33 13.60 -8.34
CA ILE A 241 0.17 14.98 -8.85
C ILE A 241 1.35 15.37 -9.74
N LEU A 242 2.59 15.06 -9.34
CA LEU A 242 3.79 15.34 -10.15
C LEU A 242 3.79 14.55 -11.46
N ARG A 243 3.28 13.31 -11.42
CA ARG A 243 3.05 12.52 -12.63
C ARG A 243 2.00 13.17 -13.55
N LEU A 244 0.85 13.60 -13.02
CA LEU A 244 -0.17 14.30 -13.81
C LEU A 244 0.42 15.56 -14.47
N ARG A 245 1.20 16.36 -13.73
CA ARG A 245 1.90 17.53 -14.29
C ARG A 245 2.80 17.14 -15.46
N SER A 246 3.55 16.05 -15.32
CA SER A 246 4.45 15.54 -16.36
C SER A 246 3.68 15.06 -17.59
N LEU A 247 2.53 14.40 -17.39
CA LEU A 247 1.61 13.99 -18.46
C LEU A 247 0.98 15.16 -19.19
N VAL A 248 0.59 16.22 -18.47
CA VAL A 248 0.04 17.43 -19.09
C VAL A 248 1.09 18.11 -19.95
N LYS A 249 2.31 18.29 -19.41
CA LYS A 249 3.44 18.84 -20.15
C LYS A 249 3.76 18.01 -21.40
N PHE A 250 3.75 16.68 -21.28
CA PHE A 250 3.94 15.78 -22.42
C PHE A 250 2.84 15.96 -23.48
N GLY A 251 1.57 16.10 -23.08
CA GLY A 251 0.46 16.23 -24.02
C GLY A 251 0.36 17.61 -24.71
N THR A 252 0.82 18.69 -24.07
CA THR A 252 0.72 20.06 -24.63
C THR A 252 1.98 20.53 -25.35
N ASP A 253 3.17 20.15 -24.86
CA ASP A 253 4.43 20.80 -25.26
C ASP A 253 5.37 19.85 -26.03
N SER A 254 5.02 18.57 -26.18
CA SER A 254 5.98 17.59 -26.73
C SER A 254 6.17 17.72 -28.24
N LEU A 255 7.40 18.10 -28.61
CA LEU A 255 7.93 18.01 -29.97
C LEU A 255 8.86 16.80 -30.14
N ASN A 256 9.28 16.17 -29.04
CA ASN A 256 10.17 15.00 -29.00
C ASN A 256 9.64 13.97 -27.97
N PRO A 257 8.75 13.04 -28.37
CA PRO A 257 8.09 12.12 -27.45
C PRO A 257 9.05 11.23 -26.64
N THR A 258 10.16 10.76 -27.23
CA THR A 258 11.15 9.90 -26.57
C THR A 258 11.90 10.60 -25.42
N TRP A 259 12.09 11.92 -25.54
CA TRP A 259 12.73 12.75 -24.52
C TRP A 259 11.76 13.10 -23.39
N ASP A 260 10.56 13.59 -23.75
CA ASP A 260 9.60 14.08 -22.77
C ASP A 260 8.93 12.96 -21.97
N PHE A 261 8.88 11.73 -22.53
CA PHE A 261 8.38 10.56 -21.81
C PHE A 261 9.24 10.17 -20.60
N PHE A 262 10.52 10.53 -20.57
CA PHE A 262 11.42 10.21 -19.45
C PHE A 262 10.81 10.56 -18.09
N GLU A 263 10.27 11.78 -17.95
CA GLU A 263 9.70 12.25 -16.69
C GLU A 263 8.43 11.46 -16.33
N VAL A 264 7.56 11.21 -17.32
CA VAL A 264 6.32 10.43 -17.14
C VAL A 264 6.65 9.01 -16.66
N GLY A 265 7.62 8.36 -17.31
CA GLY A 265 8.08 7.03 -16.93
C GLY A 265 8.69 7.03 -15.53
N LEU A 266 9.52 8.01 -15.20
CA LEU A 266 10.19 8.12 -13.90
C LEU A 266 9.16 8.23 -12.76
N TRP A 267 8.21 9.17 -12.87
CA TRP A 267 7.18 9.36 -11.86
C TRP A 267 6.25 8.15 -11.74
N SER A 268 5.95 7.46 -12.85
CA SER A 268 5.13 6.24 -12.82
C SER A 268 5.84 5.10 -12.09
N THR A 269 7.14 4.91 -12.34
CA THR A 269 7.95 3.92 -11.61
C THR A 269 8.03 4.26 -10.11
N ILE A 270 8.24 5.54 -9.76
CA ILE A 270 8.23 5.97 -8.35
C ILE A 270 6.88 5.70 -7.70
N GLU A 271 5.78 6.04 -8.38
CA GLU A 271 4.41 5.86 -7.86
C GLU A 271 4.11 4.42 -7.47
N VAL A 272 4.38 3.46 -8.36
CA VAL A 272 4.13 2.04 -8.10
C VAL A 272 5.02 1.53 -6.95
N ASN A 273 6.32 1.82 -6.99
CA ASN A 273 7.26 1.33 -5.98
C ASN A 273 6.98 1.90 -4.59
N VAL A 274 6.73 3.21 -4.49
CA VAL A 274 6.36 3.85 -3.21
C VAL A 274 5.03 3.31 -2.69
N GLY A 275 4.08 3.02 -3.57
CA GLY A 275 2.83 2.36 -3.22
C GLY A 275 3.05 0.97 -2.58
N ILE A 276 3.94 0.16 -3.16
CA ILE A 276 4.35 -1.14 -2.58
C ILE A 276 4.98 -0.94 -1.19
N TRP A 277 5.87 0.04 -1.04
CA TRP A 277 6.51 0.32 0.25
C TRP A 277 5.47 0.71 1.30
N CYS A 278 4.50 1.55 0.94
CA CYS A 278 3.42 1.98 1.81
C CYS A 278 2.59 0.79 2.33
N VAL A 279 2.31 -0.19 1.47
CA VAL A 279 1.63 -1.45 1.85
C VAL A 279 2.50 -2.28 2.79
N CYS A 280 3.83 -2.29 2.62
CA CYS A 280 4.74 -3.13 3.41
C CYS A 280 5.11 -2.56 4.79
N LEU A 281 4.97 -1.24 5.00
CA LEU A 281 5.29 -0.57 6.27
C LEU A 281 4.74 -1.23 7.54
N PRO A 282 3.49 -1.71 7.59
CA PRO A 282 2.91 -2.23 8.82
C PRO A 282 3.68 -3.47 9.31
N SER A 283 4.05 -4.34 8.37
CA SER A 283 4.89 -5.52 8.64
C SER A 283 6.32 -5.12 8.98
N PHE A 284 6.87 -4.11 8.31
CA PHE A 284 8.20 -3.57 8.60
C PHE A 284 8.28 -2.99 10.03
N ARG A 285 7.26 -2.26 10.47
CA ARG A 285 7.17 -1.74 11.84
C ARG A 285 7.13 -2.87 12.87
N LEU A 286 6.34 -3.91 12.63
CA LEU A 286 6.27 -5.05 13.54
C LEU A 286 7.63 -5.76 13.66
N LEU A 287 8.39 -5.84 12.57
CA LEU A 287 9.77 -6.34 12.58
C LEU A 287 10.66 -5.45 13.45
N LEU A 288 10.63 -4.12 13.26
CA LEU A 288 11.47 -3.19 14.04
C LEU A 288 11.21 -3.28 15.55
N VAL A 289 9.95 -3.36 15.97
CA VAL A 289 9.58 -3.47 17.39
C VAL A 289 10.08 -4.79 18.00
N ARG A 290 10.17 -5.86 17.20
CA ARG A 290 10.61 -7.18 17.66
C ARG A 290 12.14 -7.32 17.66
N LEU A 291 12.83 -6.71 16.69
CA LEU A 291 14.28 -6.76 16.57
C LEU A 291 15.00 -5.81 17.54
N PHE A 292 14.36 -4.67 17.86
CA PHE A 292 14.87 -3.69 18.82
C PHE A 292 13.93 -3.55 20.03
N PRO A 293 13.92 -4.53 20.95
CA PRO A 293 13.05 -4.50 22.13
C PRO A 293 13.33 -3.31 23.06
N THR A 294 14.52 -2.72 22.99
CA THR A 294 14.89 -1.48 23.70
C THR A 294 14.16 -0.23 23.18
N LEU A 295 13.72 -0.23 21.92
CA LEU A 295 12.80 0.78 21.35
C LEU A 295 11.32 0.37 21.51
N GLY A 296 11.06 -0.86 21.95
CA GLY A 296 9.79 -1.56 21.87
C GLY A 296 9.32 -2.21 23.18
N GLY A 297 9.56 -1.58 24.33
CA GLY A 297 9.11 -2.11 25.63
C GLY A 297 7.64 -2.57 25.63
N SER A 298 7.45 -3.85 25.95
CA SER A 298 6.20 -4.56 26.30
C SER A 298 5.21 -4.99 25.20
N THR A 299 5.51 -4.84 23.90
CA THR A 299 4.50 -5.16 22.84
C THR A 299 4.51 -6.62 22.33
N ALA A 300 5.30 -7.50 22.93
CA ALA A 300 5.44 -8.88 22.44
C ALA A 300 4.24 -9.80 22.77
N ARG A 301 3.36 -9.42 23.70
CA ARG A 301 2.25 -10.27 24.18
C ARG A 301 0.88 -10.03 23.50
N SER A 302 0.57 -8.84 22.99
CA SER A 302 -0.80 -8.52 22.51
C SER A 302 -1.13 -8.96 21.08
N TYR A 303 -0.27 -9.70 20.37
CA TYR A 303 -0.56 -10.17 19.00
C TYR A 303 -0.50 -11.72 18.85
N ALA A 304 -0.22 -12.46 19.92
CA ALA A 304 -0.09 -13.92 19.90
C ALA A 304 -1.32 -14.67 20.46
N GLY A 305 -2.40 -13.96 20.82
CA GLY A 305 -3.54 -14.54 21.54
C GLY A 305 -4.75 -14.96 20.69
N TYR A 306 -4.61 -15.13 19.36
CA TYR A 306 -5.75 -15.46 18.51
C TYR A 306 -5.39 -16.51 17.45
N ASP A 307 -4.95 -17.69 17.89
CA ASP A 307 -5.13 -18.95 17.15
C ASP A 307 -4.65 -20.14 18.00
N SER A 308 -5.56 -20.76 18.74
CA SER A 308 -5.41 -22.12 19.26
C SER A 308 -6.75 -22.62 19.82
N SER A 309 -7.78 -22.73 18.97
CA SER A 309 -8.86 -23.69 19.25
C SER A 309 -8.47 -25.02 18.61
N ASN A 310 -7.67 -25.82 19.31
CA ASN A 310 -7.63 -27.24 19.02
C ASN A 310 -7.75 -28.04 20.32
N ASN A 311 -8.88 -28.71 20.41
CA ASN A 311 -9.41 -29.38 21.59
C ASN A 311 -8.63 -30.68 21.80
N ARG A 312 -7.84 -30.80 22.88
CA ARG A 312 -7.33 -32.07 23.42
C ARG A 312 -6.87 -31.86 24.88
N PRO A 313 -7.56 -32.42 25.89
CA PRO A 313 -7.03 -32.41 27.24
C PRO A 313 -5.97 -33.50 27.36
N SER A 314 -4.70 -33.11 27.43
CA SER A 314 -3.63 -33.98 27.90
C SER A 314 -3.62 -33.95 29.43
N GLU A 315 -4.08 -35.05 30.01
CA GLU A 315 -3.91 -35.40 31.41
C GLU A 315 -2.41 -35.38 31.77
N LYS A 316 -1.99 -34.57 32.74
CA LYS A 316 -0.63 -34.64 33.32
C LYS A 316 -0.64 -34.51 34.83
N ASN A 317 -0.14 -35.58 35.43
CA ASN A 317 0.11 -35.86 36.83
C ASN A 317 0.93 -34.80 37.57
N ASN A 318 0.57 -34.63 38.84
CA ASN A 318 1.37 -34.06 39.91
C ASN A 318 2.75 -34.71 40.01
N ARG A 319 3.82 -33.90 40.03
CA ARG A 319 4.99 -34.11 40.90
C ARG A 319 5.62 -32.77 41.32
N SER A 320 5.92 -32.74 42.60
CA SER A 320 6.51 -31.70 43.46
C SER A 320 7.99 -31.42 43.17
N ALA A 321 8.44 -30.17 43.40
CA ALA A 321 9.75 -29.83 44.00
C ALA A 321 9.96 -28.30 44.15
N GLY A 322 10.03 -27.82 45.41
CA GLY A 322 11.18 -27.11 45.98
C GLY A 322 11.58 -25.68 45.56
N LEU A 323 11.57 -24.79 46.59
CA LEU A 323 12.52 -23.70 46.93
C LEU A 323 12.32 -22.29 46.31
N GLY A 324 12.18 -21.28 47.20
CA GLY A 324 11.93 -19.83 46.93
C GLY A 324 13.20 -19.00 46.60
N PRO A 325 13.31 -17.68 46.94
CA PRO A 325 12.38 -16.78 47.67
C PRO A 325 12.09 -15.37 47.04
N SER A 326 11.08 -14.69 47.61
CA SER A 326 10.83 -13.21 47.65
C SER A 326 10.47 -12.48 46.33
N ALA A 327 9.56 -11.51 46.25
CA ALA A 327 8.98 -10.63 47.27
C ALA A 327 7.52 -10.21 46.94
N THR A 328 6.80 -9.93 48.02
CA THR A 328 5.40 -9.58 48.22
C THR A 328 5.01 -8.18 47.73
N ALA A 329 3.76 -8.01 47.26
CA ALA A 329 2.86 -6.91 47.64
C ALA A 329 1.44 -7.16 47.10
N THR A 330 0.63 -7.93 47.83
CA THR A 330 -0.84 -7.95 47.67
C THR A 330 -1.46 -7.36 48.93
N SER A 331 -2.07 -6.18 48.80
CA SER A 331 -2.93 -5.60 49.83
C SER A 331 -4.25 -6.38 49.86
N ALA A 332 -4.32 -7.42 50.68
CA ALA A 332 -5.56 -8.10 50.99
C ALA A 332 -6.15 -7.51 52.28
N PHE A 333 -7.33 -6.91 52.13
CA PHE A 333 -8.19 -6.41 53.18
C PHE A 333 -8.79 -7.63 53.92
N ASN A 334 -8.25 -7.97 55.10
CA ASN A 334 -8.75 -9.05 55.93
C ASN A 334 -9.74 -8.48 56.95
N GLU A 335 -11.02 -8.47 56.59
CA GLU A 335 -12.11 -8.20 57.52
C GLU A 335 -13.16 -9.29 57.36
N TRP A 336 -13.06 -10.33 58.20
CA TRP A 336 -14.12 -11.17 58.77
C TRP A 336 -13.52 -12.49 59.27
N GLN A 337 -12.99 -12.47 60.50
CA GLN A 337 -12.71 -13.69 61.25
C GLN A 337 -13.37 -13.57 62.62
N ASN A 338 -14.70 -13.65 62.64
CA ASN A 338 -15.50 -13.96 63.83
C ASN A 338 -16.93 -14.32 63.41
N ARG A 339 -17.11 -15.53 62.88
CA ARG A 339 -18.39 -16.23 63.02
C ARG A 339 -18.13 -17.70 63.31
N SER A 340 -18.53 -18.08 64.52
CA SER A 340 -18.57 -19.41 65.08
C SER A 340 -19.14 -20.45 64.11
N SER A 341 -18.42 -21.56 63.93
CA SER A 341 -18.85 -22.75 63.20
C SER A 341 -20.12 -23.36 63.80
N PRO A 342 -21.13 -23.73 63.00
CA PRO A 342 -22.10 -24.74 63.39
C PRO A 342 -21.60 -26.14 63.01
N VAL A 343 -21.88 -27.07 63.91
CA VAL A 343 -21.65 -28.51 63.83
C VAL A 343 -22.48 -29.14 62.70
N GLY A 344 -21.87 -30.01 61.89
CA GLY A 344 -22.57 -30.92 60.96
C GLY A 344 -21.81 -31.18 59.66
N ASN A 345 -21.79 -32.44 59.21
CA ASN A 345 -21.18 -32.91 57.96
C ASN A 345 -21.59 -32.07 56.73
N GLN A 346 -20.84 -31.03 56.42
CA GLN A 346 -20.93 -30.32 55.15
C GLN A 346 -19.54 -30.11 54.57
N ILE A 347 -19.37 -30.55 53.33
CA ILE A 347 -18.15 -30.36 52.55
C ILE A 347 -18.11 -28.90 52.10
N ALA A 348 -17.21 -28.10 52.65
CA ALA A 348 -16.97 -26.74 52.18
C ALA A 348 -16.12 -26.79 50.90
N TYR A 349 -16.68 -26.33 49.78
CA TYR A 349 -15.97 -26.21 48.50
C TYR A 349 -15.50 -24.76 48.31
N HIS A 350 -14.19 -24.55 48.20
CA HIS A 350 -13.62 -23.24 47.91
C HIS A 350 -13.32 -23.15 46.40
N LYS A 351 -14.05 -22.29 45.68
CA LYS A 351 -13.87 -22.06 44.24
C LYS A 351 -13.09 -20.76 44.05
N SER A 352 -11.82 -20.87 43.65
CA SER A 352 -11.05 -19.72 43.18
C SER A 352 -11.28 -19.54 41.68
N TYR A 353 -11.52 -18.29 41.27
CA TYR A 353 -11.62 -17.92 39.86
C TYR A 353 -10.33 -17.18 39.48
N ALA A 354 -9.67 -17.63 38.42
CA ALA A 354 -8.67 -16.81 37.74
C ALA A 354 -9.44 -15.93 36.73
N VAL A 355 -9.57 -14.64 37.04
CA VAL A 355 -10.15 -13.67 36.12
C VAL A 355 -9.03 -13.18 35.22
N GLU A 356 -9.00 -13.65 33.97
CA GLU A 356 -8.16 -13.08 32.92
C GLU A 356 -8.80 -11.77 32.47
N VAL A 357 -8.31 -10.64 32.97
CA VAL A 357 -8.77 -9.31 32.56
C VAL A 357 -8.21 -9.04 31.17
N SER A 358 -9.08 -8.99 30.16
CA SER A 358 -8.72 -8.54 28.82
C SER A 358 -8.91 -7.02 28.72
N ASP A 359 -8.14 -6.33 27.87
CA ASP A 359 -8.27 -4.88 27.65
C ASP A 359 -9.68 -4.45 27.17
N LEU A 360 -10.52 -5.39 26.72
CA LEU A 360 -11.92 -5.15 26.37
C LEU A 360 -12.82 -5.04 27.62
N ASP A 361 -12.44 -5.70 28.71
CA ASP A 361 -13.17 -5.67 29.99
C ASP A 361 -12.98 -4.35 30.73
N GLU A 362 -11.83 -3.67 30.57
CA GLU A 362 -11.65 -2.29 31.07
C GLU A 362 -12.60 -1.29 30.39
N VAL A 363 -12.81 -1.45 29.08
CA VAL A 363 -13.72 -0.58 28.32
C VAL A 363 -15.17 -0.87 28.71
N ALA A 364 -15.53 -2.15 28.90
CA ALA A 364 -16.85 -2.56 29.38
C ALA A 364 -17.12 -2.08 30.82
N LEU A 365 -16.13 -2.17 31.71
CA LEU A 365 -16.19 -1.68 33.09
C LEU A 365 -16.29 -0.16 33.16
N MET A 366 -15.59 0.58 32.29
CA MET A 366 -15.76 2.03 32.17
C MET A 366 -17.18 2.40 31.72
N THR A 367 -17.74 1.69 30.73
CA THR A 367 -19.13 1.95 30.30
C THR A 367 -20.17 1.61 31.36
N LEU A 368 -19.95 0.58 32.18
CA LEU A 368 -20.85 0.24 33.29
C LEU A 368 -20.76 1.26 34.43
N ARG A 369 -19.56 1.73 34.77
CA ARG A 369 -19.34 2.75 35.81
C ARG A 369 -19.89 4.13 35.38
N ASP A 370 -19.81 4.46 34.10
CA ASP A 370 -20.46 5.65 33.53
C ASP A 370 -21.99 5.51 33.51
N HIS A 371 -22.52 4.29 33.35
CA HIS A 371 -23.96 4.04 33.43
C HIS A 371 -24.47 4.15 34.88
N GLU A 372 -23.78 3.54 35.85
CA GLU A 372 -24.12 3.60 37.28
C GLU A 372 -24.02 5.02 37.85
N SER A 373 -23.00 5.80 37.48
CA SER A 373 -22.89 7.19 37.89
C SER A 373 -24.00 8.09 37.31
N ARG A 374 -24.51 7.77 36.11
CA ARG A 374 -25.67 8.44 35.51
C ARG A 374 -27.00 8.05 36.16
N THR A 375 -27.18 6.79 36.58
CA THR A 375 -28.37 6.37 37.34
C THR A 375 -28.36 6.90 38.78
N ALA A 376 -27.20 7.04 39.41
CA ALA A 376 -27.07 7.69 40.73
C ALA A 376 -27.31 9.22 40.67
N ALA A 377 -26.93 9.86 39.56
CA ALA A 377 -27.19 11.29 39.33
C ALA A 377 -28.67 11.58 38.97
N SER A 378 -29.41 10.60 38.42
CA SER A 378 -30.84 10.76 38.13
C SER A 378 -31.73 10.49 39.35
N SER A 379 -31.32 9.60 40.28
CA SER A 379 -32.09 9.33 41.51
C SER A 379 -31.98 10.46 42.55
N SER A 380 -30.90 11.25 42.52
CA SER A 380 -30.69 12.40 43.42
C SER A 380 -31.38 13.70 42.97
N ARG A 381 -32.00 13.72 41.79
CA ARG A 381 -32.80 14.86 41.28
C ARG A 381 -34.31 14.64 41.37
N GLY A 382 -34.77 13.51 41.92
CA GLY A 382 -36.19 13.17 42.07
C GLY A 382 -36.77 13.41 43.47
N SER A 383 -35.99 13.94 44.40
CA SER A 383 -36.41 14.22 45.78
C SER A 383 -35.93 15.59 46.23
N ALA A 384 -36.58 16.62 45.70
CA ALA A 384 -36.68 17.95 46.28
C ALA A 384 -38.03 18.55 45.89
#